data_AF-A0A969EGB4-F1
#
_entry.id   AF-A0A969EGB4-F1
#
_cell.length_a   1.000
_cell.length_b   1.000
_cell.length_c   1.000
_cell.angle_alpha   90.00
_cell.angle_beta   90.00
_cell.angle_gamma   90.00
#
_symmetry.space_group_name_H-M   'P 1'
#
loop_
_entity.id
_entity.type
_entity.pdbx_description
1 polymer ?
#
loop_
_entity_poly.entity_id
_entity_poly.type
_entity_poly.pdbx_seq_one_letter_code
_entity_poly.pdbx_strand_id
1 'polypeptide(L)'
;MLLALTINVTGQEQTPDSLHRFSPTGIRFGLDLIPPIKTMTDDSFAGYEFVADVDFYRYFLVVEYGGWSRNEDALNGVYQNDGTYFRAGIDVNFIKDDPDQNVFFSGYSIRHIPV
;
A
#
# COMPACT_ATOMS: atom_id res chain seq x y z
N MET A 1 -4.23 -3.57 -14.37
CA MET A 1 -3.04 -2.69 -14.37
C MET A 1 -3.18 -1.79 -13.16
N LEU A 2 -2.18 -1.76 -12.27
CA LEU A 2 -2.09 -0.87 -11.11
C LEU A 2 -1.24 0.33 -11.55
N LEU A 3 -1.74 1.57 -11.45
CA LEU A 3 -0.96 2.76 -11.72
C LEU A 3 -0.75 3.50 -10.40
N ALA A 4 0.32 3.14 -9.70
CA ALA A 4 0.64 3.73 -8.40
C ALA A 4 1.73 4.81 -8.56
N LEU A 5 1.51 5.97 -7.93
CA LEU A 5 2.57 6.95 -7.69
C LEU A 5 3.25 6.58 -6.38
N THR A 6 4.53 6.25 -6.41
CA THR A 6 5.30 5.88 -5.20
C THR A 6 6.43 6.86 -4.96
N ILE A 7 6.55 7.35 -3.73
CA ILE A 7 7.66 8.17 -3.24
C ILE A 7 8.47 7.28 -2.29
N ASN A 8 9.75 7.10 -2.60
CA ASN A 8 10.67 6.33 -1.79
C ASN A 8 11.59 7.29 -1.02
N VAL A 9 11.65 7.13 0.30
CA VAL A 9 12.62 7.79 1.15
C VAL A 9 13.56 6.73 1.68
N THR A 10 14.77 6.68 1.13
CA THR A 10 15.82 5.75 1.56
C THR A 10 16.62 6.37 2.70
N GLY A 11 16.69 5.68 3.84
CA GLY A 11 17.57 6.01 4.96
C GLY A 11 19.03 5.65 4.63
N GLN A 12 19.98 6.23 5.36
CA GLN A 12 21.41 6.05 5.08
C GLN A 12 21.86 4.59 5.17
N GLU A 13 22.72 4.19 4.22
CA GLU A 13 23.41 2.91 4.18
C GLU A 13 24.29 2.77 5.43
N GLN A 14 23.88 1.93 6.38
CA GLN A 14 24.64 1.69 7.61
C GLN A 14 25.78 0.73 7.30
N THR A 15 27.01 1.20 7.47
CA THR A 15 28.21 0.35 7.41
C THR A 15 28.09 -0.79 8.42
N PRO A 16 28.59 -1.99 8.09
CA PRO A 16 28.40 -3.18 8.91
C PRO A 16 29.26 -3.07 10.18
N ASP A 17 28.73 -2.48 11.24
CA ASP A 17 29.26 -2.65 12.58
C ASP A 17 28.55 -3.83 13.26
N SER A 18 29.30 -4.60 14.05
CA SER A 18 29.02 -6.00 14.44
C SER A 18 27.75 -6.28 15.25
N LEU A 19 26.89 -5.28 15.44
CA LEU A 19 25.58 -5.41 16.06
C LEU A 19 24.51 -5.17 14.99
N HIS A 20 23.83 -6.24 14.56
CA HIS A 20 22.62 -6.17 13.72
C HIS A 20 21.60 -5.25 14.38
N ARG A 21 21.59 -3.97 13.99
CA ARG A 21 20.65 -2.98 14.49
C ARG A 21 19.42 -3.02 13.60
N PHE A 22 18.27 -3.29 14.22
CA PHE A 22 16.97 -3.28 13.56
C PHE A 22 16.57 -1.82 13.24
N SER A 23 17.23 -1.24 12.24
CA SER A 23 17.01 0.13 11.79
C SER A 23 16.17 0.10 10.51
N PRO A 24 15.13 0.95 10.39
CA PRO A 24 14.43 1.10 9.13
C PRO A 24 15.39 1.66 8.08
N THR A 25 15.51 0.97 6.95
CA THR A 25 16.40 1.34 5.83
C THR A 25 15.66 2.18 4.79
N GLY A 26 14.34 2.07 4.72
CA GLY A 26 13.53 2.80 3.75
C GLY A 26 12.09 2.90 4.20
N ILE A 27 11.43 3.97 3.77
CA ILE A 27 9.98 4.11 3.87
C ILE A 27 9.47 4.46 2.49
N ARG A 28 8.45 3.75 2.03
CA ARG A 28 7.80 4.01 0.75
C ARG A 28 6.36 4.40 1.01
N PHE A 29 5.91 5.44 0.34
CA PHE A 29 4.53 5.89 0.36
C PHE A 29 3.99 5.86 -1.06
N GLY A 30 2.85 5.22 -1.25
CA GLY A 30 2.20 5.11 -2.53
C GLY A 30 0.74 5.57 -2.50
N LEU A 31 0.27 6.01 -3.64
CA LEU A 31 -1.13 6.32 -3.91
C LEU A 31 -1.52 5.59 -5.20
N ASP A 32 -2.60 4.81 -5.19
CA ASP A 32 -3.20 4.33 -6.44
C ASP A 32 -3.92 5.50 -7.11
N LEU A 33 -3.50 5.83 -8.33
CA LEU A 33 -4.10 6.92 -9.09
C LEU A 33 -5.38 6.51 -9.80
N ILE A 34 -5.67 5.20 -9.93
CA ILE A 34 -6.87 4.73 -10.64
C ILE A 34 -8.16 5.21 -9.96
N PRO A 35 -8.36 5.08 -8.64
CA PRO A 35 -9.59 5.54 -8.00
C PRO A 35 -9.79 7.07 -8.10
N PRO A 36 -8.77 7.93 -7.85
CA PRO A 36 -8.90 9.37 -8.08
C PRO A 36 -9.16 9.72 -9.54
N ILE A 37 -8.47 9.11 -10.51
CA ILE A 37 -8.71 9.36 -11.95
C ILE A 37 -10.13 8.97 -12.33
N LYS A 38 -10.61 7.81 -11.85
CA LYS A 38 -11.98 7.37 -12.11
C LYS A 38 -13.00 8.33 -11.53
N THR A 39 -12.74 8.86 -10.33
CA THR A 39 -13.57 9.89 -9.68
C THR A 39 -13.68 11.17 -10.52
N MET A 40 -12.65 11.51 -11.30
CA MET A 40 -12.68 12.67 -12.20
C MET A 40 -13.46 12.41 -13.50
N THR A 41 -13.65 11.15 -13.88
CA THR A 41 -14.34 10.76 -15.12
C THR A 41 -15.77 10.27 -14.90
N ASP A 42 -16.11 9.88 -13.68
CA ASP A 42 -17.37 9.26 -13.30
C ASP A 42 -17.88 9.89 -12.00
N ASP A 43 -18.85 10.80 -12.11
CA ASP A 43 -19.43 11.52 -10.97
C ASP A 43 -20.16 10.59 -9.98
N SER A 44 -20.49 9.37 -10.42
CA SER A 44 -21.16 8.35 -9.59
C SER A 44 -20.19 7.63 -8.66
N PHE A 45 -18.88 7.77 -8.88
CA PHE A 45 -17.83 7.03 -8.16
C PHE A 45 -16.86 8.00 -7.50
N ALA A 46 -16.57 7.80 -6.22
CA ALA A 46 -15.47 8.47 -5.53
C ALA A 46 -14.59 7.44 -4.84
N GLY A 47 -13.27 7.56 -5.00
CA GLY A 47 -12.36 6.60 -4.38
C GLY A 47 -10.95 7.10 -4.18
N TYR A 48 -10.28 6.55 -3.17
CA TYR A 48 -8.86 6.75 -2.91
C TYR A 48 -8.25 5.49 -2.31
N GLU A 49 -6.95 5.32 -2.53
CA GLU A 49 -6.20 4.21 -1.97
C GLU A 49 -4.75 4.64 -1.72
N PHE A 50 -4.32 4.47 -0.48
CA PHE A 50 -2.99 4.78 0.00
C PHE A 50 -2.29 3.50 0.43
N VAL A 51 -1.01 3.41 0.12
CA VAL A 51 -0.13 2.35 0.60
C VAL A 51 1.07 2.98 1.29
N ALA A 52 1.52 2.38 2.38
CA ALA A 52 2.79 2.72 2.99
C ALA A 52 3.49 1.43 3.38
N ASP A 53 4.79 1.36 3.11
CA ASP A 53 5.60 0.23 3.52
C ASP A 53 6.93 0.69 4.11
N VAL A 54 7.38 -0.05 5.12
CA VAL A 54 8.61 0.23 5.87
C VAL A 54 9.53 -0.97 5.79
N ASP A 55 10.76 -0.69 5.35
CA ASP A 55 11.78 -1.69 5.12
C ASP A 55 12.65 -1.84 6.37
N PHE A 56 12.65 -3.03 6.95
CA PHE A 56 13.51 -3.44 8.06
C PHE A 56 14.45 -4.55 7.59
N TYR A 57 15.43 -4.17 6.76
CA TYR A 57 16.46 -5.03 6.18
C TYR A 57 15.94 -6.21 5.33
N ARG A 58 15.24 -7.17 5.94
CA ARG A 58 14.64 -8.34 5.28
C ARG A 58 13.13 -8.46 5.50
N TYR A 59 12.59 -7.66 6.42
CA TYR A 59 11.16 -7.63 6.74
C TYR A 59 10.56 -6.33 6.24
N PHE A 60 9.39 -6.43 5.65
CA PHE A 60 8.66 -5.30 5.10
C PHE A 60 7.34 -5.24 5.84
N LEU A 61 7.06 -4.12 6.51
CA LEU A 61 5.76 -3.89 7.10
C LEU A 61 4.93 -3.07 6.12
N VAL A 62 3.85 -3.65 5.61
CA VAL A 62 2.99 -3.03 4.60
C VAL A 62 1.66 -2.67 5.24
N VAL A 63 1.20 -1.44 5.04
CA VAL A 63 -0.13 -0.98 5.40
C VAL A 63 -0.79 -0.33 4.20
N GLU A 64 -2.05 -0.67 3.96
CA GLU A 64 -2.89 -0.10 2.92
C GLU A 64 -4.18 0.40 3.54
N TYR A 65 -4.61 1.59 3.13
CA TYR A 65 -5.88 2.17 3.53
C TYR A 65 -6.57 2.74 2.30
N GLY A 66 -7.80 2.30 2.05
CA GLY A 66 -8.56 2.75 0.90
C GLY A 66 -10.04 2.84 1.22
N GLY A 67 -10.74 3.67 0.45
CA GLY A 67 -12.16 3.86 0.60
C GLY A 67 -12.79 4.22 -0.73
N TRP A 68 -13.92 3.61 -1.02
CA TRP A 68 -14.71 3.84 -2.23
C TRP A 68 -16.16 4.14 -1.85
N SER A 69 -16.76 5.03 -2.62
CA SER A 69 -18.15 5.46 -2.55
C SER A 69 -18.74 5.35 -3.94
N ARG A 70 -19.98 4.84 -4.03
CA ARG A 70 -20.73 4.78 -5.27
C ARG A 70 -22.16 5.24 -5.04
N ASN A 71 -22.55 6.27 -5.80
CA ASN A 71 -23.88 6.87 -5.78
C ASN A 71 -24.50 6.78 -7.16
N GLU A 72 -25.54 5.97 -7.32
CA GLU A 72 -26.22 5.77 -8.60
C GLU A 72 -27.71 6.10 -8.44
N ASP A 73 -28.22 6.97 -9.31
CA ASP A 73 -29.65 7.26 -9.40
C ASP A 73 -30.35 6.12 -10.14
N ALA A 74 -31.08 5.28 -9.39
CA ALA A 74 -31.90 4.23 -9.96
C ALA A 74 -33.33 4.72 -10.22
N LEU A 75 -34.03 4.06 -11.15
CA LEU A 75 -35.42 4.37 -11.52
C LEU A 75 -36.40 4.46 -10.33
N ASN A 76 -36.08 3.79 -9.21
CA ASN A 76 -36.93 3.70 -8.02
C ASN A 76 -36.25 4.21 -6.73
N GLY A 77 -35.14 4.96 -6.81
CA GLY A 77 -34.46 5.51 -5.63
C GLY A 77 -32.96 5.75 -5.83
N VAL A 78 -32.30 6.30 -4.82
CA VAL A 78 -30.85 6.52 -4.81
C VAL A 78 -30.16 5.29 -4.22
N TYR A 79 -29.22 4.69 -4.96
CA TYR A 79 -28.35 3.62 -4.46
C TYR A 79 -27.03 4.22 -4.02
N GLN A 80 -26.78 4.21 -2.71
CA GLN A 80 -25.53 4.68 -2.09
C GLN A 80 -24.81 3.50 -1.44
N ASN A 81 -23.55 3.30 -1.82
CA ASN A 81 -22.67 2.29 -1.23
C ASN A 81 -21.33 2.92 -0.87
N ASP A 82 -21.07 3.00 0.42
CA ASP A 82 -19.80 3.49 0.98
C ASP A 82 -19.08 2.32 1.65
N GLY A 83 -17.80 2.17 1.35
CA GLY A 83 -16.96 1.12 1.91
C GLY A 83 -15.55 1.63 2.14
N THR A 84 -15.02 1.38 3.33
CA THR A 84 -13.60 1.59 3.62
C THR A 84 -12.96 0.27 3.95
N TYR A 85 -11.66 0.17 3.76
CA TYR A 85 -10.89 -0.98 4.19
C TYR A 85 -9.53 -0.53 4.71
N PHE A 86 -9.03 -1.33 5.64
CA PHE A 86 -7.68 -1.24 6.13
C PHE A 86 -7.03 -2.61 5.98
N ARG A 87 -5.80 -2.65 5.47
CA ARG A 87 -5.03 -3.88 5.32
C ARG A 87 -3.67 -3.65 5.93
N ALA A 88 -3.21 -4.61 6.71
CA ALA A 88 -1.85 -4.65 7.24
C ALA A 88 -1.24 -6.02 6.94
N GLY A 89 0.03 -6.03 6.57
CA GLY A 89 0.76 -7.23 6.21
C GLY A 89 2.24 -7.14 6.51
N ILE A 90 2.88 -8.30 6.50
CA ILE A 90 4.33 -8.42 6.64
C ILE A 90 4.83 -9.26 5.48
N ASP A 91 5.84 -8.74 4.78
CA ASP A 91 6.52 -9.48 3.73
C ASP A 91 7.97 -9.76 4.14
N VAL A 92 8.52 -10.89 3.69
CA VAL A 92 9.90 -11.29 3.98
C VAL A 92 10.65 -11.49 2.67
N ASN A 93 11.80 -10.83 2.52
CA ASN A 93 12.72 -11.09 1.41
C ASN A 93 13.62 -12.29 1.74
N PHE A 94 13.47 -13.37 0.98
CA PHE A 94 14.23 -14.61 1.18
C PHE A 94 15.61 -14.59 0.53
N ILE A 95 15.87 -13.67 -0.41
CA ILE A 95 17.16 -13.56 -1.09
C ILE A 95 18.16 -12.93 -0.12
N LYS A 96 19.23 -13.66 0.17
CA LYS A 96 20.23 -13.31 1.21
C LYS A 96 21.51 -12.70 0.63
N ASP A 97 21.83 -13.05 -0.61
CA ASP A 97 23.14 -12.77 -1.22
C ASP A 97 23.16 -11.52 -2.12
N ASP A 98 22.00 -11.04 -2.58
CA ASP A 98 21.91 -9.85 -3.45
C ASP A 98 20.60 -9.07 -3.23
N PRO A 99 20.43 -8.43 -2.05
CA PRO A 99 19.18 -7.75 -1.68
C PRO A 99 18.86 -6.52 -2.56
N ASP A 100 19.85 -5.99 -3.29
CA ASP A 100 19.72 -4.75 -4.07
C ASP A 100 19.25 -4.98 -5.52
N GLN A 101 19.43 -6.19 -6.07
CA GLN A 101 19.11 -6.47 -7.47
C GLN A 101 17.84 -7.30 -7.66
N ASN A 102 17.63 -8.32 -6.82
CA ASN A 102 16.48 -9.20 -6.90
C ASN A 102 15.83 -9.37 -5.53
N VAL A 103 14.55 -9.02 -5.45
CA VAL A 103 13.75 -9.14 -4.24
C VAL A 103 12.67 -10.19 -4.49
N PHE A 104 12.72 -11.32 -3.78
CA PHE A 104 11.62 -12.28 -3.75
C PHE A 104 10.95 -12.18 -2.39
N PHE A 105 9.76 -11.58 -2.38
CA PHE A 105 8.98 -11.39 -1.18
C PHE A 105 7.79 -12.35 -1.15
N SER A 106 7.55 -12.94 0.02
CA SER A 106 6.29 -13.62 0.32
C SER A 106 5.68 -12.96 1.54
N GLY A 107 4.38 -12.69 1.44
CA GLY A 107 3.66 -11.80 2.33
C GLY A 107 2.36 -12.41 2.80
N TYR A 108 2.01 -12.13 4.05
CA TYR A 108 0.66 -12.36 4.57
C TYR A 108 0.06 -11.03 5.00
N SER A 109 -1.20 -10.82 4.64
CA SER A 109 -1.91 -9.59 4.95
C SER A 109 -3.33 -9.86 5.39
N ILE A 110 -3.78 -9.17 6.42
CA ILE A 110 -5.16 -9.22 6.90
C ILE A 110 -5.87 -7.95 6.43
N ARG A 111 -7.05 -8.13 5.84
CA ARG A 111 -7.94 -7.04 5.47
C ARG A 111 -9.08 -6.94 6.48
N HIS A 112 -9.26 -5.76 7.05
CA HIS A 112 -10.39 -5.40 7.88
C HIS A 112 -11.26 -4.40 7.13
N ILE A 113 -12.58 -4.65 7.14
CA ILE A 113 -13.60 -3.77 6.57
C ILE A 113 -14.45 -3.33 7.76
N PRO A 114 -14.37 -2.07 8.21
CA PRO A 114 -15.27 -1.56 9.22
C PRO A 114 -16.69 -1.51 8.63
N VAL A 115 -17.66 -2.01 9.40
CA VAL A 115 -19.09 -2.13 9.03
C VAL A 115 -19.88 -0.96 9.60
#